data_AF-A0A3A0EM11-F1
#
_entry.id   AF-A0A3A0EM11-F1
#
_cell.length_a   1.000
_cell.length_b   1.000
_cell.length_c   1.000
_cell.angle_alpha   90.00
_cell.angle_beta   90.00
_cell.angle_gamma   90.00
#
_symmetry.space_group_name_H-M   'P 1'
#
loop_
_entity.id
_entity.type
_entity.pdbx_description
1 polymer ?
#
loop_
_entity_poly.entity_id
_entity_poly.type
_entity_poly.pdbx_seq_one_letter_code
_entity_poly.pdbx_strand_id
1 'polypeptide(L)' 'PVDTHVLRVANRTGIAPGRTPLEVEQKLLRLVPERYRMHAHHWLILHGRYICKARVPECWRCPIADLCDYRPKTPAPK' A
#
# COMPACT_ATOMS: atom_id res chain seq x y z
N PRO A 1 -7.40 7.04 -9.99
CA PRO A 1 -8.29 5.90 -9.64
C PRO A 1 -7.64 4.93 -8.66
N VAL A 2 -8.29 4.63 -7.53
CA VAL A 2 -7.83 3.64 -6.54
C VAL A 2 -8.44 2.28 -6.84
N ASP A 3 -7.61 1.26 -7.09
CA ASP A 3 -8.06 -0.12 -7.26
C ASP A 3 -7.99 -0.93 -5.95
N THR A 4 -8.31 -2.22 -6.01
CA THR A 4 -8.29 -3.11 -4.83
C THR A 4 -6.88 -3.35 -4.29
N HIS A 5 -5.83 -3.16 -5.10
CA HIS A 5 -4.44 -3.25 -4.67
C HIS A 5 -4.06 -2.03 -3.84
N VAL A 6 -4.30 -0.83 -4.39
CA VAL A 6 -4.00 0.45 -3.72
C VAL A 6 -4.81 0.58 -2.44
N LEU A 7 -6.10 0.25 -2.45
CA LEU A 7 -6.96 0.30 -1.25
C LEU A 7 -6.42 -0.59 -0.12
N ARG A 8 -5.97 -1.80 -0.44
CA ARG A 8 -5.39 -2.73 0.55
C ARG A 8 -4.04 -2.23 1.06
N VAL A 9 -3.15 -1.80 0.17
CA VAL A 9 -1.82 -1.30 0.56
C VAL A 9 -1.97 -0.07 1.44
N ALA A 10 -2.84 0.87 1.07
CA ALA A 10 -3.06 2.10 1.81
C ALA A 10 -3.55 1.84 3.25
N ASN A 11 -4.48 0.89 3.42
CA ASN A 11 -4.98 0.52 4.74
C ASN A 11 -3.98 -0.29 5.57
N ARG A 12 -3.24 -1.23 4.96
CA ARG A 12 -2.24 -2.04 5.70
C ARG A 12 -1.03 -1.22 6.14
N THR A 13 -0.52 -0.36 5.26
CA THR A 13 0.67 0.46 5.55
C THR A 13 0.37 1.62 6.49
N GLY A 14 -0.89 2.03 6.64
CA GLY A 14 -1.27 3.19 7.45
C GLY A 14 -1.13 4.53 6.70
N ILE A 15 -0.61 4.53 5.46
CA ILE A 15 -0.36 5.78 4.72
C ILE A 15 -1.64 6.55 4.41
N ALA A 16 -2.73 5.86 4.08
CA ALA A 16 -4.01 6.50 3.74
C ALA A 16 -5.18 5.56 4.04
N PRO A 17 -5.48 5.29 5.33
CA PRO A 17 -6.55 4.38 5.71
C PRO A 17 -7.91 4.95 5.31
N GLY A 18 -8.81 4.12 4.80
CA GLY A 18 -10.13 4.54 4.31
C GLY A 18 -11.00 3.35 3.96
N ARG A 19 -12.31 3.50 4.14
CA ARG A 19 -13.29 2.43 3.87
C ARG A 19 -13.63 2.35 2.39
N THR A 20 -13.57 3.48 1.68
CA THR A 20 -13.94 3.58 0.26
C THR A 20 -12.72 3.96 -0.59
N PRO A 21 -12.69 3.56 -1.88
CA PRO A 21 -11.65 4.01 -2.81
C PRO A 21 -11.53 5.54 -2.88
N LEU A 22 -12.66 6.25 -2.83
CA LEU A 22 -12.71 7.72 -2.88
C LEU A 22 -12.02 8.36 -1.66
N GLU A 23 -12.29 7.86 -0.45
CA GLU A 23 -11.61 8.33 0.77
C GLU A 23 -10.10 8.17 0.68
N VAL A 24 -9.64 7.00 0.22
CA VAL A 24 -8.21 6.70 0.06
C VAL A 24 -7.59 7.60 -1.01
N GLU A 25 -8.26 7.79 -2.15
CA GLU A 25 -7.78 8.66 -3.22
C GLU A 25 -7.59 10.10 -2.73
N GLN A 26 -8.58 10.66 -2.03
CA GLN A 26 -8.50 12.01 -1.49
C GLN A 26 -7.36 12.15 -0.47
N LYS A 27 -7.14 11.14 0.39
CA LYS A 27 -6.02 11.15 1.35
C LYS A 27 -4.67 11.07 0.64
N LEU A 28 -4.54 10.19 -0.35
CA LEU A 28 -3.31 10.07 -1.15
C LEU A 28 -3.00 11.37 -1.89
N LEU A 29 -4.00 12.05 -2.47
CA LEU A 29 -3.80 13.34 -3.15
C LEU A 29 -3.30 14.46 -2.22
N ARG A 30 -3.68 14.41 -0.94
CA ARG A 30 -3.21 15.36 0.09
C ARG A 30 -1.81 15.05 0.61
N LEU A 31 -1.47 13.76 0.74
CA LEU A 31 -0.20 13.31 1.32
C LEU A 31 0.93 13.21 0.30
N VAL A 32 0.61 12.85 -0.94
CA VAL A 32 1.60 12.64 -2.00
C VAL A 32 1.87 13.98 -2.71
N PRO A 33 3.12 14.48 -2.71
CA PRO A 33 3.49 15.66 -3.45
C PRO A 33 3.15 15.51 -4.95
N GLU A 34 2.74 16.61 -5.59
CA GLU A 34 2.22 16.60 -6.96
C GLU A 34 3.13 15.90 -7.97
N ARG A 35 4.45 16.16 -7.89
CA ARG A 35 5.48 15.54 -8.74
C ARG A 35 5.50 14.01 -8.69
N TYR A 36 4.98 13.40 -7.63
CA TYR A 36 4.96 11.96 -7.44
C TYR A 36 3.59 11.32 -7.70
N ARG A 37 2.50 12.08 -7.85
CA ARG A 37 1.14 11.51 -7.89
C ARG A 37 0.96 10.43 -8.98
N MET A 38 1.46 10.71 -10.19
CA MET A 38 1.36 9.77 -11.32
C MET A 38 2.15 8.48 -11.05
N HIS A 39 3.35 8.60 -10.48
CA HIS A 39 4.20 7.44 -10.19
C HIS A 39 3.74 6.67 -8.96
N ALA A 40 3.30 7.37 -7.91
CA ALA A 40 2.81 6.79 -6.66
C ALA A 40 1.67 5.81 -6.91
N HIS A 41 0.74 6.16 -7.81
CA HIS A 41 -0.32 5.24 -8.20
C HIS A 41 0.24 3.90 -8.73
N HIS A 42 1.14 3.95 -9.72
CA HIS A 42 1.77 2.76 -10.27
C HIS A 42 2.59 1.98 -9.23
N TRP A 43 3.35 2.68 -8.38
CA TRP A 43 4.14 2.06 -7.32
C TRP A 43 3.25 1.29 -6.34
N LEU A 44 2.14 1.89 -5.90
CA LEU A 44 1.21 1.25 -4.97
C LEU A 44 0.50 0.04 -5.60
N ILE A 45 0.12 0.11 -6.88
CA ILE A 45 -0.43 -1.04 -7.62
C ILE A 45 0.60 -2.17 -7.68
N LEU A 46 1.81 -1.88 -8.17
CA LEU A 46 2.86 -2.89 -8.34
C LEU A 46 3.24 -3.51 -7.00
N HIS A 47 3.35 -2.70 -5.95
CA HIS A 47 3.60 -3.15 -4.60
C HIS A 47 2.48 -4.07 -4.09
N GLY A 48 1.21 -3.69 -4.29
CA GLY A 48 0.07 -4.52 -3.92
C GLY A 48 -0.03 -5.82 -4.71
N ARG A 49 0.35 -5.81 -5.99
CA ARG A 49 0.33 -6.99 -6.87
C ARG A 49 1.45 -7.98 -6.54
N TYR A 50 2.68 -7.50 -6.33
CA TYR A 50 3.86 -8.36 -6.26
C TYR A 50 4.40 -8.59 -4.85
N ILE A 51 4.10 -7.73 -3.88
CA ILE A 51 4.65 -7.80 -2.51
C ILE A 51 3.53 -7.93 -1.49
N CYS A 52 2.67 -6.92 -1.37
CA CYS A 52 1.58 -6.88 -0.40
C CYS A 52 0.33 -7.60 -0.91
N LYS A 53 0.49 -8.90 -1.21
CA LYS A 53 -0.56 -9.78 -1.74
C LYS A 53 -1.72 -9.93 -0.74
N ALA A 54 -2.91 -10.22 -1.25
CA ALA A 54 -4.13 -10.24 -0.45
C ALA A 54 -4.10 -11.29 0.67
N ARG A 55 -3.70 -12.53 0.34
CA ARG A 55 -3.70 -13.67 1.29
C ARG A 55 -2.47 -13.65 2.19
N VAL A 56 -1.29 -13.87 1.60
CA VAL A 56 0.00 -13.91 2.33
C VAL A 56 0.90 -12.81 1.76
N PRO A 57 1.02 -11.65 2.44
CA PRO A 57 1.92 -10.59 2.00
C PRO A 57 3.37 -11.01 2.22
N GLU A 58 4.27 -10.58 1.36
CA GLU A 58 5.69 -10.93 1.44
C GLU A 58 6.46 -9.87 2.24
N CYS A 59 6.05 -9.68 3.51
CA CYS A 59 6.60 -8.66 4.39
C CYS A 59 8.13 -8.80 4.57
N TRP A 60 8.64 -10.03 4.55
CA TRP A 60 10.07 -10.35 4.70
C TRP A 60 10.98 -9.74 3.62
N ARG A 61 10.47 -9.43 2.43
CA ARG A 61 11.22 -8.72 1.36
C ARG A 61 10.60 -7.38 0.98
N CYS A 62 9.70 -6.87 1.82
CA CYS A 62 9.05 -5.58 1.56
C CYS A 62 10.04 -4.44 1.87
N PRO A 63 10.29 -3.52 0.92
CA PRO A 63 11.26 -2.43 1.11
C PRO A 63 10.82 -1.37 2.13
N ILE A 64 9.57 -1.40 2.55
CA ILE A 64 8.97 -0.47 3.52
C ILE A 64 8.42 -1.22 4.73
N ALA A 65 8.92 -2.43 5.00
CA ALA A 65 8.40 -3.29 6.07
C ALA A 65 8.55 -2.64 7.45
N ASP A 66 9.65 -1.94 7.69
CA ASP A 66 9.98 -1.19 8.90
C ASP A 66 9.04 0.00 9.13
N LEU A 67 8.62 0.67 8.06
CA LEU A 67 7.69 1.81 8.09
C LEU A 67 6.20 1.41 8.08
N CYS A 68 5.90 0.13 7.88
CA CYS A 68 4.54 -0.37 7.71
C CYS A 68 3.87 -0.73 9.05
N ASP A 69 2.71 -0.14 9.30
CA ASP A 69 1.90 -0.35 10.51
C ASP A 69 1.16 -1.70 10.59
N TYR A 70 1.24 -2.52 9.52
CA TYR A 70 0.60 -3.83 9.48
C TYR A 70 1.23 -4.78 10.50
N ARG A 71 0.43 -5.26 11.47
CA ARG A 71 0.94 -6.06 12.60
C ARG A 71 1.13 -7.56 12.36
N PRO A 72 0.30 -8.29 11.60
CA PRO A 72 0.63 -9.67 11.26
C PRO A 72 1.61 -9.71 10.08
N LYS A 73 2.88 -9.32 10.32
CA LYS A 73 3.94 -9.38 9.31
C LYS A 73 4.32 -10.84 9.03
N THR A 74 4.39 -11.19 7.75
CA THR A 74 4.81 -12.53 7.34
C THR A 74 6.33 -12.68 7.49
N PRO A 75 6.82 -13.72 8.20
CA PRO A 75 8.25 -14.01 8.28
C PRO A 75 8.81 -14.50 6.93
N ALA A 76 10.13 -14.60 6.83
CA ALA A 76 10.77 -15.19 5.66
C ALA A 76 10.33 -16.67 5.49
N PRO A 77 10.11 -17.14 4.25
CA PRO A 77 9.89 -18.57 4.01
C PRO A 77 11.11 -19.36 4.49
N LYS A 78 10.86 -20.59 4.97
CA LYS A 78 11.91 -21.56 5.29
C LYS A 78 12.53 -22.13 4.02
#